data_AF-A0A0A1Q4S2-F1
#
_entry.id   AF-A0A0A1Q4S2-F1
#
_cell.length_a   1.000
_cell.length_b   1.000
_cell.length_c   1.000
_cell.angle_alpha   90.00
_cell.angle_beta   90.00
_cell.angle_gamma   90.00
#
_symmetry.space_group_name_H-M   'P 1'
#
loop_
_entity.id
_entity.type
_entity.pdbx_description
1 polymer ?
#
loop_
_entity_poly.entity_id
_entity_poly.type
_entity_poly.pdbx_seq_one_letter_code
_entity_poly.pdbx_strand_id
1 'polypeptide(L)'
;MPASTYAGNHILDLLLRGVAFAAPARVWISLHTADPGVTGAAEVANADWPAYGRQDPAQGGAVGGGFAAAVGKATESAQQMLYAAHNGTGPIVITHFGIWDAPAAGNLLVYGSLAAAKTILPTDEVVIRAGELDVTVT
;
A
#
# COMPACT_ATOMS: atom_id res chain seq x y z
N MET A 1 -6.80 -2.29 10.41
CA MET A 1 -5.42 -1.85 10.10
C MET A 1 -5.30 -0.38 10.50
N PRO A 2 -4.23 0.01 11.19
CA PRO A 2 -4.09 1.36 11.73
C PRO A 2 -3.86 2.40 10.63
N ALA A 3 -4.47 3.58 10.79
CA ALA A 3 -4.09 4.76 10.02
C ALA A 3 -2.68 5.21 10.47
N SER A 4 -1.88 5.72 9.54
CA SER A 4 -0.63 6.39 9.89
C SER A 4 -0.90 7.63 10.75
N THR A 5 0.14 8.19 11.41
CA THR A 5 -0.01 9.46 12.12
C THR A 5 -0.49 10.58 11.19
N TYR A 6 -0.02 10.60 9.94
CA TYR A 6 -0.42 11.58 8.94
C TYR A 6 -1.92 11.47 8.62
N ALA A 7 -2.39 10.27 8.25
CA ALA A 7 -3.80 10.07 7.92
C ALA A 7 -4.71 10.27 9.13
N GLY A 8 -4.29 9.81 10.31
CA GLY A 8 -5.03 10.00 11.56
C GLY A 8 -5.27 11.47 11.89
N ASN A 9 -4.24 12.31 11.79
CA ASN A 9 -4.36 13.75 12.02
C ASN A 9 -5.33 14.40 11.04
N HIS A 10 -5.23 14.08 9.75
CA HIS A 10 -6.12 14.63 8.74
C HIS A 10 -7.58 14.17 8.91
N ILE A 11 -7.81 12.92 9.33
CA ILE A 11 -9.15 12.43 9.65
C ILE A 11 -9.72 13.20 10.85
N LEU A 12 -8.93 13.43 11.90
CA LEU A 12 -9.36 14.20 13.07
C LEU A 12 -9.65 15.67 12.73
N ASP A 13 -8.79 16.31 11.95
CA ASP A 13 -8.98 17.68 11.49
C ASP A 13 -10.22 17.83 10.58
N LEU A 14 -10.45 16.86 9.69
CA LEU A 14 -11.62 16.82 8.82
C LEU A 14 -12.92 16.66 9.62
N LEU A 15 -12.97 15.70 10.54
CA LEU A 15 -14.19 15.34 11.26
C LEU A 15 -14.50 16.27 12.45
N LEU A 16 -13.49 16.70 13.20
CA LEU A 16 -13.67 17.45 14.45
C LEU A 16 -13.51 18.95 14.30
N ARG A 17 -12.77 19.41 13.28
CA ARG A 17 -12.47 20.83 13.06
C ARG A 17 -12.99 21.38 11.74
N GLY A 18 -13.54 20.53 10.88
CA GLY A 18 -14.06 20.92 9.56
C GLY A 18 -12.97 21.45 8.62
N VAL A 19 -11.70 21.11 8.87
CA VAL A 19 -10.59 21.50 8.00
C VAL A 19 -10.60 20.55 6.81
N ALA A 20 -10.79 21.09 5.61
CA ALA A 20 -10.84 20.29 4.41
C ALA A 20 -9.50 19.57 4.18
N PHE A 21 -9.57 18.25 4.03
CA PHE A 21 -8.45 17.43 3.57
C PHE A 21 -8.62 17.17 2.07
N ALA A 22 -7.66 17.60 1.27
CA ALA A 22 -7.64 17.29 -0.15
C ALA A 22 -7.29 15.81 -0.31
N ALA A 23 -8.26 15.00 -0.75
CA ALA A 23 -8.04 13.59 -0.99
C ALA A 23 -6.92 13.39 -2.03
N PRO A 24 -6.02 12.40 -1.84
CA PRO A 24 -4.98 12.09 -2.81
C PRO A 24 -5.57 11.81 -4.20
N ALA A 25 -5.00 12.42 -5.23
CA ALA A 25 -5.43 12.20 -6.61
C ALA A 25 -5.14 10.78 -7.11
N ARG A 26 -4.19 10.09 -6.44
CA ARG A 26 -3.82 8.68 -6.61
C ARG A 26 -3.31 8.12 -5.29
N VAL A 27 -3.32 6.80 -5.21
CA VAL A 27 -2.68 6.06 -4.13
C VAL A 27 -1.76 5.00 -4.69
N TRP A 28 -0.81 4.53 -3.89
CA TRP A 28 0.25 3.63 -4.32
C TRP A 28 0.49 2.57 -3.27
N ILE A 29 0.64 1.32 -3.71
CA ILE A 29 0.75 0.17 -2.82
C ILE A 29 2.20 -0.27 -2.79
N SER A 30 2.78 -0.25 -1.59
CA SER A 30 4.14 -0.68 -1.31
C SER A 30 4.15 -2.04 -0.60
N LEU A 31 5.31 -2.69 -0.65
CA LEU A 31 5.61 -3.96 0.00
C LEU A 31 6.72 -3.73 1.03
N HIS A 32 6.58 -4.34 2.21
CA HIS A 32 7.47 -4.13 3.33
C HIS A 32 7.97 -5.46 3.89
N THR A 33 9.26 -5.47 4.28
CA THR A 33 9.95 -6.64 4.83
C THR A 33 9.74 -6.81 6.33
N ALA A 34 9.43 -5.72 7.04
CA ALA A 34 9.05 -5.69 8.44
C ALA A 34 7.89 -4.70 8.66
N ASP A 35 7.47 -4.50 9.92
CA ASP A 35 6.42 -3.53 10.25
C ASP A 35 6.82 -2.12 9.79
N PRO A 36 6.05 -1.47 8.91
CA PRO A 36 6.31 -0.10 8.48
C PRO A 36 6.16 0.94 9.58
N GLY A 37 5.49 0.60 10.67
CA GLY A 37 5.06 1.55 11.68
C GLY A 37 4.25 2.70 11.07
N VAL A 38 4.22 3.84 11.77
CA VAL A 38 3.42 4.99 11.35
C VAL A 38 4.10 5.89 10.30
N THR A 39 5.31 5.53 9.86
CA THR A 39 6.13 6.35 8.95
C THR A 39 6.48 5.66 7.63
N GLY A 40 6.25 4.34 7.51
CA GLY A 40 6.54 3.59 6.30
C GLY A 40 7.96 3.05 6.21
N ALA A 41 8.54 2.67 7.34
CA ALA A 41 9.85 2.02 7.42
C ALA A 41 9.87 0.64 6.71
N ALA A 42 11.05 0.06 6.51
CA ALA A 42 11.21 -1.30 5.99
C ALA A 42 10.52 -1.59 4.65
N GLU A 43 10.28 -0.57 3.83
CA GLU A 43 9.88 -0.76 2.43
C GLU A 43 10.98 -1.52 1.68
N VAL A 44 10.60 -2.35 0.71
CA VAL A 44 11.55 -3.04 -0.17
C VAL A 44 12.47 -2.01 -0.83
N ALA A 45 13.77 -2.17 -0.62
CA ALA A 45 14.76 -1.28 -1.20
C ALA A 45 15.09 -1.68 -2.64
N ASN A 46 15.29 -0.70 -3.52
CA ASN A 46 15.78 -0.95 -4.87
C ASN A 46 17.19 -1.57 -4.91
N ALA A 47 17.94 -1.54 -3.81
CA ALA A 47 19.20 -2.29 -3.70
C ALA A 47 18.97 -3.81 -3.69
N ASP A 48 17.88 -4.26 -3.07
CA ASP A 48 17.54 -5.68 -2.97
C ASP A 48 16.69 -6.13 -4.16
N TRP A 49 15.76 -5.29 -4.64
CA TRP A 49 14.93 -5.52 -5.83
C TRP A 49 14.95 -4.30 -6.76
N PRO A 50 15.92 -4.19 -7.69
CA PRO A 50 16.09 -3.00 -8.53
C PRO A 50 14.86 -2.60 -9.37
N ALA A 51 14.11 -3.58 -9.88
CA ALA A 51 12.89 -3.36 -10.65
C ALA A 51 11.65 -3.05 -9.78
N TYR A 52 11.79 -3.01 -8.45
CA TYR A 52 10.70 -2.71 -7.55
C TYR A 52 10.17 -1.29 -7.75
N GLY A 53 8.85 -1.19 -7.80
CA GLY A 53 8.11 0.07 -7.74
C GLY A 53 6.74 -0.16 -7.13
N ARG A 54 6.25 0.84 -6.41
CA ARG A 54 4.89 0.82 -5.85
C ARG A 54 3.86 0.71 -6.97
N GLN A 55 2.77 0.00 -6.71
CA GLN A 55 1.73 -0.23 -7.72
C GLN A 55 0.58 0.75 -7.55
N ASP A 56 0.11 1.30 -8.68
CA ASP A 56 -1.13 2.08 -8.73
C ASP A 56 -2.31 1.10 -8.84
N PRO A 57 -3.16 0.96 -7.79
CA PRO A 57 -4.32 0.07 -7.85
C PRO A 57 -5.32 0.49 -8.92
N ALA A 58 -5.36 1.78 -9.32
CA ALA A 58 -6.22 2.26 -10.38
C ALA A 58 -5.61 2.08 -11.79
N GLN A 59 -4.38 1.55 -11.90
CA GLN A 59 -3.67 1.27 -13.15
C GLN A 59 -3.67 2.44 -14.16
N GLY A 60 -3.47 3.68 -13.70
CA GLY A 60 -3.53 4.83 -14.60
C GLY A 60 -4.90 5.51 -14.70
N GLY A 61 -5.96 4.86 -14.24
CA GLY A 61 -7.33 5.36 -14.23
C GLY A 61 -7.64 6.36 -13.11
N ALA A 62 -8.94 6.59 -12.88
CA ALA A 62 -9.41 7.41 -11.77
C ALA A 62 -9.16 6.68 -10.44
N VAL A 63 -8.78 7.41 -9.39
CA VAL A 63 -8.43 6.82 -8.07
C VAL A 63 -9.51 5.91 -7.49
N GLY A 64 -10.79 6.24 -7.72
CA GLY A 64 -11.92 5.42 -7.28
C GLY A 64 -12.06 4.07 -8.00
N GLY A 65 -11.32 3.84 -9.09
CA GLY A 65 -11.25 2.55 -9.77
C GLY A 65 -10.27 1.57 -9.14
N GLY A 66 -9.43 1.99 -8.19
CA GLY A 66 -8.46 1.11 -7.54
C GLY A 66 -9.02 0.27 -6.39
N PHE A 67 -10.06 0.76 -5.72
CA PHE A 67 -10.68 0.11 -4.57
C PHE A 67 -12.20 0.14 -4.70
N ALA A 68 -12.87 -0.88 -4.15
CA ALA A 68 -14.33 -0.90 -4.06
C ALA A 68 -14.85 0.21 -3.13
N ALA A 69 -16.13 0.56 -3.27
CA ALA A 69 -16.77 1.48 -2.33
C ALA A 69 -16.72 0.89 -0.90
N ALA A 70 -16.32 1.70 0.07
CA ALA A 70 -16.17 1.24 1.43
C ALA A 70 -17.52 0.90 2.08
N VAL A 71 -17.63 -0.26 2.72
CA VAL A 71 -18.81 -0.72 3.46
C VAL A 71 -18.36 -1.33 4.78
N GLY A 72 -19.05 -1.01 5.89
CA GLY A 72 -18.73 -1.60 7.19
C GLY A 72 -17.32 -1.28 7.71
N LYS A 73 -16.74 -0.14 7.30
CA LYS A 73 -15.34 0.28 7.55
C LYS A 73 -14.28 -0.55 6.81
N ALA A 74 -14.68 -1.33 5.81
CA ALA A 74 -13.80 -2.13 4.97
C ALA A 74 -13.91 -1.76 3.50
N THR A 75 -12.85 -2.02 2.73
CA THR A 75 -12.79 -1.96 1.26
C THR A 75 -11.78 -3.00 0.77
N GLU A 76 -11.87 -3.35 -0.50
CA GLU A 76 -11.01 -4.34 -1.16
C GLU A 76 -10.45 -3.77 -2.47
N SER A 77 -9.28 -4.25 -2.90
CA SER A 77 -8.70 -3.89 -4.21
C SER A 77 -9.63 -4.30 -5.35
N ALA A 78 -9.95 -3.36 -6.25
CA ALA A 78 -10.88 -3.63 -7.35
C ALA A 78 -10.20 -4.20 -8.60
N GLN A 79 -8.87 -4.08 -8.71
CA GLN A 79 -8.08 -4.50 -9.86
C GLN A 79 -6.90 -5.36 -9.43
N GLN A 80 -6.35 -6.13 -10.37
CA GLN A 80 -5.10 -6.86 -10.17
C GLN A 80 -3.92 -5.89 -10.24
N MET A 81 -2.94 -6.05 -9.35
CA MET A 81 -1.65 -5.37 -9.42
C MET A 81 -0.53 -6.40 -9.61
N LEU A 82 0.31 -6.16 -10.61
CA LEU A 82 1.46 -7.01 -10.93
C LEU A 82 2.74 -6.21 -10.68
N TYR A 83 3.59 -6.71 -9.79
CA TYR A 83 4.93 -6.16 -9.60
C TYR A 83 5.88 -6.77 -10.63
N ALA A 84 6.83 -5.98 -11.12
CA ALA A 84 7.85 -6.46 -12.06
C ALA A 84 8.69 -7.56 -11.41
N ALA A 85 8.94 -8.67 -12.09
CA ALA A 85 9.66 -9.84 -11.55
C ALA A 85 10.90 -9.46 -10.72
N HIS A 86 11.11 -10.17 -9.62
CA HIS A 86 12.21 -9.93 -8.70
C HIS A 86 13.57 -10.14 -9.39
N ASN A 87 14.30 -9.06 -9.65
CA ASN A 87 15.60 -9.07 -10.31
C ASN A 87 16.77 -8.86 -9.32
N GLY A 88 16.51 -9.07 -8.03
CA GLY A 88 17.51 -9.07 -6.99
C GLY A 88 18.38 -10.33 -6.97
N THR A 89 19.45 -10.28 -6.16
CA THR A 89 20.41 -11.39 -6.03
C THR A 89 20.06 -12.38 -4.92
N GLY A 90 19.26 -11.99 -3.93
CA GLY A 90 18.88 -12.82 -2.77
C GLY A 90 17.36 -12.87 -2.55
N PRO A 91 16.86 -13.80 -1.72
CA PRO A 91 15.45 -13.86 -1.37
C PRO A 91 15.02 -12.68 -0.51
N ILE A 92 13.79 -12.20 -0.71
CA ILE A 92 13.17 -11.16 0.11
C ILE A 92 11.89 -11.70 0.74
N VAL A 93 11.69 -11.46 2.04
CA VAL A 93 10.45 -11.85 2.73
C VAL A 93 9.58 -10.62 2.92
N ILE A 94 8.38 -10.64 2.35
CA ILE A 94 7.38 -9.59 2.48
C ILE A 94 6.39 -9.99 3.57
N THR A 95 6.21 -9.11 4.54
CA THR A 95 5.35 -9.33 5.71
C THR A 95 4.24 -8.30 5.82
N HIS A 96 4.43 -7.10 5.29
CA HIS A 96 3.49 -5.99 5.41
C HIS A 96 3.30 -5.27 4.07
N PHE A 97 2.22 -4.50 3.97
CA PHE A 97 1.95 -3.58 2.88
C PHE A 97 1.70 -2.17 3.42
N GLY A 98 1.94 -1.18 2.57
CA GLY A 98 1.63 0.22 2.84
C GLY A 98 0.86 0.82 1.67
N ILE A 99 0.02 1.81 1.97
CA ILE A 99 -0.67 2.62 0.97
C ILE A 99 -0.21 4.06 1.14
N TRP A 100 0.26 4.65 0.06
CA TRP A 100 0.90 5.97 0.00
C TRP A 100 0.16 6.92 -0.92
N ASP A 101 0.38 8.21 -0.75
CA ASP A 101 -0.13 9.25 -1.65
C ASP A 101 0.77 9.49 -2.90
N ALA A 102 1.96 8.90 -2.93
CA ALA A 102 2.96 9.12 -3.98
C ALA A 102 3.64 7.82 -4.48
N PRO A 103 4.09 7.77 -5.74
CA PRO A 103 4.75 6.60 -6.33
C PRO A 103 6.12 6.28 -5.71
N ALA A 104 6.77 7.29 -5.14
CA ALA A 104 7.99 7.19 -4.36
C ALA A 104 7.98 8.30 -3.30
N ALA A 105 8.56 8.04 -2.12
CA ALA A 105 8.48 8.93 -0.96
C ALA A 105 7.01 9.25 -0.59
N GLY A 106 6.70 10.50 -0.25
CA GLY A 106 5.35 10.92 0.15
C GLY A 106 4.97 10.47 1.56
N ASN A 107 3.66 10.46 1.82
CA ASN A 107 3.09 10.13 3.12
C ASN A 107 2.43 8.76 3.09
N LEU A 108 2.79 7.92 4.06
CA LEU A 108 2.04 6.70 4.33
C LEU A 108 0.64 7.11 4.80
N LEU A 109 -0.39 6.53 4.21
CA LEU A 109 -1.78 6.76 4.59
C LEU A 109 -2.25 5.67 5.55
N VAL A 110 -2.08 4.43 5.14
CA VAL A 110 -2.52 3.26 5.89
C VAL A 110 -1.56 2.09 5.63
N TYR A 111 -1.47 1.18 6.57
CA TYR A 111 -0.58 0.03 6.48
C TYR A 111 -1.19 -1.17 7.18
N GLY A 112 -0.69 -2.37 6.85
CA GLY A 112 -1.18 -3.60 7.43
C GLY A 112 -0.21 -4.75 7.24
N SER A 113 -0.36 -5.78 8.08
CA SER A 113 0.33 -7.06 7.91
C SER A 113 -0.39 -7.91 6.85
N LEU A 114 0.38 -8.65 6.07
CA LEU A 114 -0.15 -9.74 5.25
C LEU A 114 -0.65 -10.88 6.14
N ALA A 115 -1.72 -11.56 5.72
CA ALA A 115 -2.22 -12.74 6.44
C ALA A 115 -1.19 -13.87 6.53
N ALA A 116 -0.32 -13.97 5.53
CA ALA A 116 0.84 -14.86 5.53
C ALA A 116 2.03 -14.12 4.88
N ALA A 117 3.20 -14.24 5.51
CA ALA A 117 4.44 -13.73 4.93
C ALA A 117 4.75 -14.49 3.62
N LYS A 118 5.23 -13.76 2.61
CA LYS A 118 5.60 -14.31 1.30
C LYS A 118 7.09 -14.13 1.06
N THR A 119 7.79 -15.24 0.84
CA THR A 119 9.19 -15.22 0.38
C THR A 119 9.21 -15.13 -1.14
N ILE A 120 9.88 -14.13 -1.68
CA ILE A 120 10.04 -13.86 -3.10
C ILE A 120 11.48 -14.21 -3.48
N LEU A 121 11.64 -15.19 -4.38
CA LEU A 121 12.94 -15.57 -4.91
C LEU A 121 13.29 -14.73 -6.14
N PRO A 122 14.57 -14.64 -6.55
CA PRO A 122 14.94 -14.14 -7.87
C PRO A 122 14.10 -14.81 -8.97
N THR A 123 13.61 -13.99 -9.91
CA THR A 123 12.69 -14.31 -11.00
C THR A 123 11.21 -14.50 -10.65
N ASP A 124 10.85 -14.54 -9.36
CA ASP A 124 9.44 -14.62 -8.96
C ASP A 124 8.68 -13.32 -9.23
N GLU A 125 7.41 -13.45 -9.58
CA GLU A 125 6.47 -12.33 -9.71
C GLU A 125 5.55 -12.25 -8.49
N VAL A 126 5.26 -11.02 -8.07
CA VAL A 126 4.24 -10.76 -7.04
C VAL A 126 2.99 -10.24 -7.72
N VAL A 127 1.88 -10.93 -7.46
CA VAL A 127 0.56 -10.51 -7.90
C VAL A 127 -0.33 -10.34 -6.69
N ILE A 128 -1.02 -9.21 -6.64
CA ILE A 128 -2.17 -8.99 -5.78
C ILE A 128 -3.38 -9.01 -6.71
N ARG A 129 -4.25 -10.00 -6.58
CA ARG A 129 -5.45 -10.10 -7.44
C ARG A 129 -6.53 -9.15 -6.93
N ALA A 130 -7.50 -8.85 -7.80
CA ALA A 130 -8.70 -8.17 -7.36
C ALA A 130 -9.38 -8.95 -6.23
N GLY A 131 -9.84 -8.25 -5.20
CA GLY A 131 -10.41 -8.81 -3.97
C GLY A 131 -9.41 -9.42 -2.99
N GLU A 132 -8.09 -9.40 -3.24
CA GLU A 132 -7.12 -9.99 -2.29
C GLU A 132 -6.58 -9.00 -1.25
N LEU A 133 -6.54 -7.70 -1.58
CA LEU A 133 -6.09 -6.69 -0.63
C LEU A 133 -7.29 -6.07 0.10
N ASP A 134 -7.57 -6.61 1.28
CA ASP A 134 -8.59 -6.08 2.19
C ASP A 134 -8.01 -5.00 3.11
N VAL A 135 -8.72 -3.88 3.18
CA VAL A 135 -8.37 -2.71 3.97
C VAL A 135 -9.53 -2.40 4.90
N THR A 136 -9.29 -2.47 6.22
CA THR A 136 -10.29 -2.13 7.23
C THR A 136 -9.75 -1.06 8.18
N VAL A 137 -10.53 -0.03 8.47
CA VAL A 137 -10.20 0.97 9.49
C VAL A 137 -10.59 0.44 10.87
N THR A 138 -9.60 0.29 11.75
CA THR A 138 -9.75 -0.20 13.13
C THR A 138 -9.44 0.89 14.13
#